data_AF-A0A641ASC6-F1
#
_entry.id   AF-A0A641ASC6-F1
#
_cell.length_a   1.000
_cell.length_b   1.000
_cell.length_c   1.000
_cell.angle_alpha   90.00
_cell.angle_beta   90.00
_cell.angle_gamma   90.00
#
_symmetry.space_group_name_H-M   'P 1'
#
loop_
_entity.id
_entity.type
_entity.pdbx_description
1 polymer ?
#
loop_
_entity_poly.entity_id
_entity_poly.type
_entity_poly.pdbx_seq_one_letter_code
_entity_poly.pdbx_strand_id
1 'polypeptide(L)'
;MNTSILTRSVISLASLAIASVALAATPAAAAPAGVNRDLVLSAAEQARYSSISDEARTLVDVVCGVTENDGLDYYVDPLDERNAADGLLVHAIVNDKTCTFAAFAATESFTTLSGTATLTGIRYPVEQRISVEEPTTIQTSALSGDVFVTTPVDDSDYYDVNIAAAGNAITTTSTTSESNRVVTPKTSQQKAAARKVYDHRLASAKKAYTKAVVKAGSSSSKKAAAKKTYRAKKAAALAAYRASKAGTLTIVVTSKPTTVATPFTLTTDFSRCDRLAKC
;
A
#
# COMPACT_ATOMS: atom_id res chain seq x y z
N MET A 1 41.97 21.61 39.97
CA MET A 1 41.25 20.33 40.04
C MET A 1 39.91 20.51 39.32
N ASN A 2 39.85 20.22 38.02
CA ASN A 2 38.62 20.31 37.23
C ASN A 2 38.36 18.92 36.66
N THR A 3 37.35 18.22 37.18
CA THR A 3 36.88 16.92 36.70
C THR A 3 35.75 17.14 35.71
N SER A 4 35.97 16.76 34.44
CA SER A 4 34.92 16.70 33.41
C SER A 4 34.26 15.33 33.44
N ILE A 5 32.93 15.32 33.62
CA ILE A 5 32.08 14.14 33.53
C ILE A 5 31.62 14.03 32.06
N LEU A 6 32.11 13.00 31.37
CA LEU A 6 31.69 12.61 30.02
C LEU A 6 30.57 11.58 30.15
N THR A 7 29.33 12.04 30.00
CA THR A 7 28.14 11.17 29.97
C THR A 7 28.02 10.53 28.59
N ARG A 8 28.33 9.24 28.48
CA ARG A 8 28.06 8.42 27.29
C ARG A 8 26.61 7.94 27.35
N SER A 9 25.74 8.53 26.53
CA SER A 9 24.41 8.00 26.28
C SER A 9 24.51 6.78 25.37
N VAL A 10 24.22 5.60 25.91
CA VAL A 10 24.03 4.36 25.16
C VAL A 10 22.61 4.39 24.60
N ILE A 11 22.47 4.54 23.29
CA ILE A 11 21.19 4.37 22.59
C ILE A 11 21.00 2.86 22.41
N SER A 12 20.11 2.28 23.23
CA SER A 12 19.66 0.91 23.07
C SER A 12 18.72 0.85 21.87
N LEU A 13 19.21 0.31 20.74
CA LEU A 13 18.37 -0.05 19.60
C LEU A 13 17.62 -1.34 19.96
N ALA A 14 16.34 -1.20 20.30
CA ALA A 14 15.43 -2.33 20.41
C ALA A 14 15.20 -2.92 19.00
N SER A 15 16.02 -3.88 18.61
CA SER A 15 15.77 -4.74 17.46
C SER A 15 14.58 -5.64 17.78
N LEU A 16 13.39 -5.29 17.27
CA LEU A 16 12.27 -6.24 17.17
C LEU A 16 12.71 -7.39 16.27
N ALA A 17 13.05 -8.52 16.88
CA ALA A 17 13.22 -9.78 16.19
C ALA A 17 11.83 -10.27 15.76
N ILE A 18 11.42 -9.90 14.54
CA ILE A 18 10.33 -10.57 13.84
C ILE A 18 10.91 -11.92 13.40
N ALA A 19 10.78 -12.94 14.24
CA ALA A 19 11.12 -14.30 13.88
C ALA A 19 10.22 -14.72 12.70
N SER A 20 10.78 -14.67 11.49
CA SER A 20 10.12 -15.09 10.28
C SER A 20 10.05 -16.61 10.28
N VAL A 21 8.93 -17.16 10.75
CA VAL A 21 8.55 -18.53 10.39
C VAL A 21 8.26 -18.47 8.90
N ALA A 22 9.23 -18.87 8.09
CA ALA A 22 9.05 -19.09 6.66
C ALA A 22 8.18 -20.34 6.49
N LEU A 23 6.89 -20.21 6.78
CA LEU A 23 5.87 -21.08 6.20
C LEU A 23 6.05 -20.92 4.70
N ALA A 24 6.35 -22.00 3.98
CA ALA A 24 6.40 -21.98 2.53
C ALA A 24 5.04 -21.45 2.06
N ALA A 25 5.00 -20.17 1.70
CA ALA A 25 3.79 -19.52 1.25
C ALA A 25 3.43 -20.20 -0.06
N THR A 26 2.51 -21.16 0.00
CA THR A 26 1.76 -21.57 -1.18
C THR A 26 1.29 -20.28 -1.85
N PRO A 27 1.66 -20.03 -3.12
CA PRO A 27 1.27 -18.82 -3.80
C PRO A 27 -0.25 -18.73 -3.71
N ALA A 28 -0.74 -17.68 -3.05
CA ALA A 28 -2.16 -17.47 -2.95
C ALA A 28 -2.71 -17.34 -4.37
N ALA A 29 -3.78 -18.10 -4.65
CA ALA A 29 -4.47 -18.00 -5.92
C ALA A 29 -5.02 -16.58 -6.05
N ALA A 30 -4.63 -15.86 -7.12
CA ALA A 30 -5.23 -14.58 -7.44
C ALA A 30 -6.71 -14.78 -7.77
N ALA A 31 -7.56 -13.81 -7.40
CA ALA A 31 -8.96 -13.84 -7.78
C ALA A 31 -9.12 -14.01 -9.30
N PRO A 32 -10.10 -14.80 -9.78
CA PRO A 32 -10.36 -14.96 -11.21
C PRO A 32 -10.56 -13.61 -11.91
N ALA A 33 -10.18 -13.54 -13.19
CA ALA A 33 -10.37 -12.32 -13.98
C ALA A 33 -11.85 -11.92 -14.01
N GLY A 34 -12.15 -10.67 -13.68
CA GLY A 34 -13.52 -10.16 -13.58
C GLY A 34 -14.07 -10.12 -12.15
N VAL A 35 -13.47 -10.84 -11.19
CA VAL A 35 -13.80 -10.70 -9.77
C VAL A 35 -12.97 -9.58 -9.16
N ASN A 36 -13.64 -8.56 -8.62
CA ASN A 36 -13.01 -7.43 -7.96
C ASN A 36 -13.60 -7.18 -6.57
N ARG A 37 -12.99 -6.26 -5.83
CA ARG A 37 -13.32 -5.97 -4.42
C ARG A 37 -14.77 -5.51 -4.28
N ASP A 38 -15.18 -4.58 -5.11
CA ASP A 38 -16.51 -3.98 -5.02
C ASP A 38 -17.60 -4.98 -5.39
N LEU A 39 -17.33 -5.94 -6.29
CA LEU A 39 -18.24 -7.03 -6.62
C LEU A 39 -18.45 -7.96 -5.42
N VAL A 40 -17.38 -8.38 -4.75
CA VAL A 40 -17.46 -9.27 -3.58
C VAL A 40 -18.16 -8.58 -2.42
N LEU A 41 -17.79 -7.33 -2.12
CA LEU A 41 -18.43 -6.56 -1.04
C LEU A 41 -19.91 -6.28 -1.33
N SER A 42 -20.26 -5.95 -2.58
CA SER A 42 -21.66 -5.75 -2.98
C SER A 42 -22.47 -7.04 -2.91
N ALA A 43 -21.91 -8.17 -3.37
CA ALA A 43 -22.55 -9.48 -3.28
C ALA A 43 -22.79 -9.89 -1.82
N ALA A 44 -21.77 -9.74 -0.96
CA ALA A 44 -21.86 -10.04 0.46
C ALA A 44 -22.91 -9.16 1.14
N GLU A 45 -22.99 -7.88 0.76
CA GLU A 45 -24.00 -6.99 1.33
C GLU A 45 -25.42 -7.35 0.92
N GLN A 46 -25.64 -7.67 -0.35
CA GLN A 46 -26.96 -8.07 -0.81
C GLN A 46 -27.38 -9.42 -0.25
N ALA A 47 -26.44 -10.37 -0.08
CA ALA A 47 -26.68 -11.68 0.53
C ALA A 47 -27.31 -11.61 1.92
N ARG A 48 -27.08 -10.51 2.66
CA ARG A 48 -27.69 -10.27 3.99
C ARG A 48 -29.18 -9.98 3.92
N TYR A 49 -29.67 -9.51 2.78
CA TYR A 49 -31.08 -9.16 2.55
C TYR A 49 -31.79 -10.19 1.67
N SER A 50 -31.07 -10.77 0.70
CA SER A 50 -31.56 -11.74 -0.27
C SER A 50 -30.43 -12.66 -0.68
N SER A 51 -30.65 -13.97 -0.64
CA SER A 51 -29.67 -14.96 -1.10
C SER A 51 -29.45 -14.97 -2.62
N ILE A 52 -30.25 -14.18 -3.36
CA ILE A 52 -30.19 -14.05 -4.81
C ILE A 52 -29.95 -12.57 -5.14
N SER A 53 -28.83 -12.31 -5.81
CA SER A 53 -28.45 -10.99 -6.36
C SER A 53 -27.72 -11.13 -7.70
N ASP A 54 -27.71 -10.08 -8.50
CA ASP A 54 -27.01 -10.02 -9.79
C ASP A 54 -25.48 -10.07 -9.59
N GLU A 55 -24.97 -9.52 -8.49
CA GLU A 55 -23.56 -9.56 -8.11
C GLU A 55 -23.13 -10.97 -7.71
N ALA A 56 -23.94 -11.67 -6.91
CA ALA A 56 -23.71 -13.08 -6.59
C ALA A 56 -23.74 -13.95 -7.84
N ARG A 57 -24.69 -13.70 -8.75
CA ARG A 57 -24.75 -14.40 -10.04
C ARG A 57 -23.49 -14.18 -10.86
N THR A 58 -23.02 -12.94 -10.94
CA THR A 58 -21.78 -12.60 -11.66
C THR A 58 -20.58 -13.35 -11.08
N LEU A 59 -20.50 -13.51 -9.75
CA LEU A 59 -19.47 -14.33 -9.12
C LEU A 59 -19.61 -15.81 -9.53
N VAL A 60 -20.82 -16.37 -9.53
CA VAL A 60 -21.07 -17.75 -9.97
C VAL A 60 -20.67 -17.96 -11.43
N ASP A 61 -21.08 -17.06 -12.32
CA ASP A 61 -20.79 -17.17 -13.76
C ASP A 61 -19.27 -17.22 -14.01
N VAL A 62 -18.52 -16.34 -13.33
CA VAL A 62 -17.06 -16.26 -13.49
C VAL A 62 -16.33 -17.43 -12.83
N VAL A 63 -16.73 -17.83 -11.62
CA VAL A 63 -16.00 -18.83 -10.82
C VAL A 63 -16.36 -20.25 -11.24
N CYS A 64 -17.64 -20.51 -11.51
CA CYS A 64 -18.14 -21.83 -11.94
C CYS A 64 -18.10 -22.00 -13.47
N GLY A 65 -17.76 -20.96 -14.23
CA GLY A 65 -17.65 -21.01 -15.69
C GLY A 65 -18.99 -21.22 -16.39
N VAL A 66 -20.07 -20.62 -15.86
CA VAL A 66 -21.42 -20.74 -16.43
C VAL A 66 -21.50 -19.92 -17.71
N THR A 67 -21.92 -20.55 -18.80
CA THR A 67 -22.02 -19.92 -20.13
C THR A 67 -23.45 -19.83 -20.65
N GLU A 68 -24.36 -20.66 -20.14
CA GLU A 68 -25.78 -20.71 -20.50
C GLU A 68 -26.63 -20.87 -19.22
N ASN A 69 -27.78 -20.20 -19.16
CA ASN A 69 -28.62 -20.09 -17.95
C ASN A 69 -29.52 -21.29 -17.69
N ASP A 70 -29.44 -22.34 -18.49
CA ASP A 70 -30.30 -23.51 -18.35
C ASP A 70 -29.75 -24.38 -17.20
N GLY A 71 -30.48 -24.38 -16.08
CA GLY A 71 -30.15 -25.22 -14.91
C GLY A 71 -29.14 -24.63 -13.94
N LEU A 72 -29.02 -23.29 -13.87
CA LEU A 72 -28.33 -22.62 -12.76
C LEU A 72 -29.32 -22.39 -11.60
N ASP A 73 -29.01 -23.02 -10.46
CA ASP A 73 -29.58 -22.65 -9.16
C ASP A 73 -28.44 -22.27 -8.22
N TYR A 74 -28.61 -21.25 -7.39
CA TYR A 74 -27.57 -20.86 -6.45
C TYR A 74 -28.14 -20.18 -5.22
N TYR A 75 -27.37 -20.26 -4.15
CA TYR A 75 -27.67 -19.62 -2.90
C TYR A 75 -26.37 -19.08 -2.29
N VAL A 76 -26.49 -18.01 -1.51
CA VAL A 76 -25.37 -17.32 -0.88
C VAL A 76 -25.58 -17.15 0.61
N ASP A 77 -24.58 -17.56 1.40
CA ASP A 77 -24.46 -17.27 2.82
C ASP A 77 -23.45 -16.13 3.04
N PRO A 78 -23.86 -14.94 3.53
CA PRO A 78 -22.91 -13.91 3.92
C PRO A 78 -22.11 -14.36 5.14
N LEU A 79 -20.86 -13.92 5.25
CA LEU A 79 -20.05 -14.16 6.43
C LEU A 79 -20.46 -13.24 7.59
N ASP A 80 -20.32 -13.78 8.81
CA ASP A 80 -20.52 -13.07 10.05
C ASP A 80 -19.50 -11.95 10.24
N GLU A 81 -19.92 -10.89 10.93
CA GLU A 81 -19.10 -9.76 11.38
C GLU A 81 -18.29 -9.02 10.30
N ARG A 82 -18.81 -7.86 9.87
CA ARG A 82 -18.07 -6.92 9.03
C ARG A 82 -17.07 -6.12 9.86
N ASN A 83 -15.79 -6.39 9.68
CA ASN A 83 -14.74 -5.57 10.27
C ASN A 83 -13.71 -5.18 9.20
N ALA A 84 -12.50 -5.75 9.25
CA ALA A 84 -11.42 -5.44 8.32
C ALA A 84 -11.47 -6.24 7.00
N ALA A 85 -12.34 -7.26 6.98
CA ALA A 85 -12.64 -8.11 5.83
C ALA A 85 -14.15 -8.41 5.82
N ASP A 86 -14.67 -8.75 4.64
CA ASP A 86 -16.03 -9.22 4.44
C ASP A 86 -16.04 -10.27 3.32
N GLY A 87 -17.11 -11.05 3.21
CA GLY A 87 -17.21 -12.08 2.19
C GLY A 87 -18.52 -12.86 2.26
N LEU A 88 -18.54 -13.91 1.45
CA LEU A 88 -19.68 -14.80 1.28
C LEU A 88 -19.22 -16.21 0.93
N LEU A 89 -20.03 -17.20 1.30
CA LEU A 89 -20.00 -18.56 0.79
C LEU A 89 -21.10 -18.70 -0.27
N VAL A 90 -20.74 -19.25 -1.42
CA VAL A 90 -21.65 -19.47 -2.55
C VAL A 90 -21.76 -20.96 -2.79
N HIS A 91 -23.00 -21.44 -2.90
CA HIS A 91 -23.32 -22.78 -3.37
C HIS A 91 -24.10 -22.63 -4.67
N ALA A 92 -23.58 -23.19 -5.76
CA ALA A 92 -24.27 -23.21 -7.04
C ALA A 92 -24.42 -24.64 -7.54
N ILE A 93 -25.53 -24.92 -8.21
CA ILE A 93 -25.80 -26.14 -8.96
C ILE A 93 -25.90 -25.73 -10.42
N VAL A 94 -25.03 -26.29 -11.26
CA VAL A 94 -24.94 -26.00 -12.70
C VAL A 94 -24.97 -27.32 -13.45
N ASN A 95 -26.05 -27.59 -14.18
CA ASN A 95 -26.24 -28.86 -14.91
C ASN A 95 -26.03 -30.10 -14.03
N ASP A 96 -26.70 -30.14 -12.87
CA ASP A 96 -26.61 -31.21 -11.86
C ASP A 96 -25.23 -31.40 -11.20
N LYS A 97 -24.29 -30.48 -11.41
CA LYS A 97 -22.99 -30.45 -10.72
C LYS A 97 -22.96 -29.34 -9.71
N THR A 98 -22.43 -29.60 -8.52
CA THR A 98 -22.28 -28.55 -7.53
C THR A 98 -20.96 -27.81 -7.72
N CYS A 99 -20.98 -26.53 -7.39
CA CYS A 99 -19.86 -25.60 -7.45
C CYS A 99 -19.96 -24.70 -6.22
N THR A 100 -19.18 -25.04 -5.21
CA THR A 100 -19.15 -24.31 -3.95
C THR A 100 -17.81 -23.58 -3.79
N PHE A 101 -17.87 -22.30 -3.46
CA PHE A 101 -16.68 -21.47 -3.27
C PHE A 101 -16.95 -20.34 -2.29
N ALA A 102 -15.91 -19.83 -1.65
CA ALA A 102 -15.98 -18.64 -0.82
C ALA A 102 -15.22 -17.48 -1.46
N ALA A 103 -15.74 -16.27 -1.31
CA ALA A 103 -15.12 -15.03 -1.77
C ALA A 103 -14.95 -14.07 -0.60
N PHE A 104 -13.76 -13.47 -0.50
CA PHE A 104 -13.36 -12.55 0.56
C PHE A 104 -12.78 -11.28 -0.03
N ALA A 105 -13.04 -10.16 0.61
CA ALA A 105 -12.50 -8.86 0.23
C ALA A 105 -12.14 -8.04 1.47
N ALA A 106 -11.06 -7.25 1.37
CA ALA A 106 -10.75 -6.24 2.38
C ALA A 106 -11.81 -5.12 2.35
N THR A 107 -12.30 -4.68 3.51
CA THR A 107 -13.35 -3.65 3.57
C THR A 107 -12.81 -2.24 3.33
N GLU A 108 -11.51 -2.02 3.51
CA GLU A 108 -10.83 -0.74 3.25
C GLU A 108 -10.03 -0.78 1.93
N SER A 109 -9.87 0.39 1.30
CA SER A 109 -9.02 0.55 0.12
C SER A 109 -7.54 0.51 0.50
N PHE A 110 -6.68 0.02 -0.41
CA PHE A 110 -5.23 -0.15 -0.17
C PHE A 110 -4.88 -1.10 0.99
N THR A 111 -5.78 -2.04 1.24
CA THR A 111 -5.65 -3.06 2.29
C THR A 111 -5.57 -4.44 1.65
N THR A 112 -4.63 -5.26 2.10
CA THR A 112 -4.47 -6.65 1.64
C THR A 112 -4.77 -7.61 2.78
N LEU A 113 -5.55 -8.64 2.51
CA LEU A 113 -5.78 -9.75 3.40
C LEU A 113 -4.53 -10.63 3.52
N SER A 114 -4.35 -11.22 4.69
CA SER A 114 -3.35 -12.24 4.98
C SER A 114 -3.92 -13.21 6.00
N GLY A 115 -3.76 -14.51 5.83
CA GLY A 115 -4.33 -15.48 6.76
C GLY A 115 -4.69 -16.80 6.08
N THR A 116 -5.69 -17.48 6.63
CA THR A 116 -6.16 -18.77 6.13
C THR A 116 -7.68 -18.83 6.11
N ALA A 117 -8.23 -19.42 5.06
CA ALA A 117 -9.63 -19.80 4.93
C ALA A 117 -9.75 -21.32 4.83
N THR A 118 -10.64 -21.90 5.62
CA THR A 118 -10.85 -23.34 5.70
C THR A 118 -12.32 -23.64 5.45
N LEU A 119 -12.57 -24.39 4.37
CA LEU A 119 -13.87 -24.91 4.00
C LEU A 119 -14.04 -26.28 4.64
N THR A 120 -15.10 -26.46 5.41
CA THR A 120 -15.45 -27.72 6.08
C THR A 120 -16.83 -28.17 5.63
N GLY A 121 -17.08 -29.48 5.64
CA GLY A 121 -18.40 -30.01 5.35
C GLY A 121 -18.78 -31.16 6.27
N ILE A 122 -20.08 -31.35 6.43
CA ILE A 122 -20.67 -32.43 7.21
C ILE A 122 -21.33 -33.41 6.26
N ARG A 123 -21.03 -34.70 6.42
CA ARG A 123 -21.66 -35.78 5.66
C ARG A 123 -22.81 -36.37 6.47
N TYR A 124 -23.92 -36.72 5.79
CA TYR A 124 -24.95 -37.58 6.38
C TYR A 124 -24.76 -39.00 5.87
N PRO A 125 -24.32 -39.95 6.70
CA PRO A 125 -24.35 -41.35 6.31
C PRO A 125 -25.81 -41.76 6.11
N VAL A 126 -26.18 -42.10 4.87
CA VAL A 126 -27.53 -42.56 4.48
C VAL A 126 -27.98 -43.77 5.33
N GLU A 127 -27.03 -44.52 5.86
CA GLU A 127 -27.23 -45.72 6.67
C GLU A 127 -27.40 -45.47 8.18
N GLN A 128 -27.04 -44.28 8.69
CA GLN A 128 -27.09 -43.98 10.14
C GLN A 128 -27.79 -42.64 10.39
N ARG A 129 -29.13 -42.67 10.46
CA ARG A 129 -30.01 -41.51 10.72
C ARG A 129 -29.84 -40.86 12.11
N ILE A 130 -28.77 -41.12 12.86
CA ILE A 130 -28.67 -40.79 14.30
C ILE A 130 -27.36 -40.09 14.69
N SER A 131 -26.29 -40.12 13.88
CA SER A 131 -25.04 -39.42 14.23
C SER A 131 -24.61 -38.47 13.12
N VAL A 132 -24.57 -37.18 13.44
CA VAL A 132 -23.85 -36.17 12.64
C VAL A 132 -22.37 -36.51 12.74
N GLU A 133 -21.69 -36.69 11.60
CA GLU A 133 -20.23 -36.87 11.59
C GLU A 133 -19.54 -35.54 11.92
N GLU A 134 -18.36 -35.63 12.54
CA GLU A 134 -17.51 -34.46 12.79
C GLU A 134 -17.20 -33.72 11.47
N PRO A 135 -17.23 -32.37 11.46
CA PRO A 135 -16.93 -31.59 10.26
C PRO A 135 -15.57 -31.99 9.67
N THR A 136 -15.58 -32.36 8.39
CA THR A 136 -14.37 -32.73 7.66
C THR A 136 -13.86 -31.53 6.88
N THR A 137 -12.55 -31.29 6.91
CA THR A 137 -11.94 -30.25 6.07
C THR A 137 -11.98 -30.65 4.60
N ILE A 138 -12.64 -29.85 3.78
CA ILE A 138 -12.71 -30.01 2.33
C ILE A 138 -11.50 -29.33 1.68
N GLN A 139 -11.22 -28.09 2.09
CA GLN A 139 -10.17 -27.28 1.51
C GLN A 139 -9.61 -26.29 2.54
N THR A 140 -8.29 -26.05 2.46
CA THR A 140 -7.66 -24.93 3.16
C THR A 140 -6.89 -24.09 2.15
N SER A 141 -7.10 -22.78 2.20
CA SER A 141 -6.51 -21.80 1.29
C SER A 141 -5.83 -20.68 2.06
N ALA A 142 -4.68 -20.22 1.58
CA ALA A 142 -4.01 -19.03 2.12
C ALA A 142 -4.68 -17.76 1.55
N LEU A 143 -5.09 -16.85 2.44
CA LEU A 143 -5.63 -15.55 2.04
C LEU A 143 -4.49 -14.60 1.67
N SER A 144 -4.61 -13.97 0.51
CA SER A 144 -3.70 -12.91 0.08
C SER A 144 -4.40 -11.98 -0.91
N GLY A 145 -3.90 -10.75 -1.02
CA GLY A 145 -4.46 -9.71 -1.90
C GLY A 145 -5.62 -8.97 -1.25
N ASP A 146 -6.15 -7.98 -1.95
CA ASP A 146 -7.34 -7.24 -1.56
C ASP A 146 -8.65 -8.02 -1.79
N VAL A 147 -8.60 -9.03 -2.67
CA VAL A 147 -9.69 -9.98 -2.95
C VAL A 147 -9.13 -11.38 -3.08
N PHE A 148 -9.84 -12.35 -2.50
CA PHE A 148 -9.50 -13.76 -2.59
C PHE A 148 -10.75 -14.59 -2.87
N VAL A 149 -10.64 -15.57 -3.76
CA VAL A 149 -11.70 -16.54 -4.04
C VAL A 149 -11.10 -17.94 -3.91
N THR A 150 -11.75 -18.82 -3.16
CA THR A 150 -11.29 -20.21 -3.04
C THR A 150 -11.47 -20.93 -4.38
N THR A 151 -10.66 -21.95 -4.64
CA THR A 151 -10.94 -22.86 -5.76
C THR A 151 -12.33 -23.46 -5.58
N PRO A 152 -13.18 -23.51 -6.63
CA PRO A 152 -14.48 -24.16 -6.52
C PRO A 152 -14.31 -25.66 -6.21
N VAL A 153 -15.17 -26.16 -5.33
CA VAL A 153 -15.22 -27.58 -4.95
C VAL A 153 -16.59 -28.17 -5.29
N ASP A 154 -16.58 -29.46 -5.62
CA ASP A 154 -17.79 -30.27 -5.67
C ASP A 154 -18.10 -30.73 -4.25
N ASP A 155 -19.26 -30.31 -3.74
CA ASP A 155 -19.75 -30.62 -2.40
C ASP A 155 -20.93 -31.59 -2.40
N SER A 156 -21.20 -32.30 -3.50
CA SER A 156 -22.35 -33.22 -3.62
C SER A 156 -22.44 -34.30 -2.53
N ASP A 157 -21.28 -34.66 -1.93
CA ASP A 157 -21.17 -35.64 -0.85
C ASP A 157 -21.50 -35.07 0.54
N TYR A 158 -21.64 -33.75 0.66
CA TYR A 158 -21.83 -33.02 1.90
C TYR A 158 -23.25 -32.50 1.98
N TYR A 159 -23.84 -32.64 3.17
CA TYR A 159 -25.16 -32.09 3.45
C TYR A 159 -25.11 -30.59 3.71
N ASP A 160 -24.03 -30.15 4.36
CA ASP A 160 -23.80 -28.76 4.71
C ASP A 160 -22.31 -28.44 4.57
N VAL A 161 -22.00 -27.22 4.13
CA VAL A 161 -20.63 -26.73 3.95
C VAL A 161 -20.52 -25.38 4.62
N ASN A 162 -19.43 -25.19 5.33
CA ASN A 162 -19.14 -23.99 6.09
C ASN A 162 -17.74 -23.50 5.77
N ILE A 163 -17.54 -22.20 5.95
CA ILE A 163 -16.24 -21.57 5.76
C ILE A 163 -15.86 -20.79 7.00
N ALA A 164 -14.62 -20.97 7.44
CA ALA A 164 -14.01 -20.17 8.49
C ALA A 164 -12.74 -19.51 7.96
N ALA A 165 -12.61 -18.21 8.11
CA ALA A 165 -11.45 -17.44 7.68
C ALA A 165 -10.92 -16.58 8.83
N ALA A 166 -9.61 -16.62 9.06
CA ALA A 166 -8.97 -15.83 10.10
C ALA A 166 -7.64 -15.27 9.60
N GLY A 167 -7.32 -14.06 10.02
CA GLY A 167 -6.15 -13.37 9.50
C GLY A 167 -6.01 -11.93 9.94
N ASN A 168 -5.25 -11.18 9.15
CA ASN A 168 -5.06 -9.74 9.29
C ASN A 168 -5.33 -9.04 7.96
N ALA A 169 -6.05 -7.93 8.01
CA ALA A 169 -6.12 -6.96 6.93
C ALA A 169 -4.98 -5.94 7.13
N ILE A 170 -4.11 -5.82 6.13
CA ILE A 170 -2.87 -5.06 6.18
C ILE A 170 -3.04 -3.78 5.35
N THR A 171 -3.18 -2.64 6.02
CA THR A 171 -3.27 -1.32 5.38
C THR A 171 -1.89 -0.67 5.33
N THR A 172 -1.40 -0.35 4.13
CA THR A 172 -0.12 0.37 3.97
C THR A 172 -0.38 1.84 3.68
N THR A 173 -0.11 2.71 4.66
CA THR A 173 -0.21 4.16 4.49
C THR A 173 1.18 4.76 4.28
N SER A 174 1.34 5.58 3.25
CA SER A 174 2.57 6.36 3.07
C SER A 174 2.49 7.58 3.97
N THR A 175 3.21 7.57 5.09
CA THR A 175 3.36 8.78 5.91
C THR A 175 4.62 9.53 5.47
N THR A 176 4.46 10.83 5.21
CA THR A 176 5.59 11.74 4.96
C THR A 176 6.24 12.04 6.30
N SER A 177 7.37 11.39 6.60
CA SER A 177 7.91 11.49 7.95
C SER A 177 8.90 12.64 8.14
N GLU A 178 9.69 13.06 7.13
CA GLU A 178 10.72 14.08 7.38
C GLU A 178 11.05 14.93 6.14
N SER A 179 11.05 16.25 6.29
CA SER A 179 11.63 17.18 5.32
C SER A 179 13.00 17.66 5.82
N ASN A 180 14.07 17.20 5.19
CA ASN A 180 15.42 17.65 5.51
C ASN A 180 15.88 18.72 4.53
N ARG A 181 16.31 19.86 5.06
CA ARG A 181 16.90 20.95 4.28
C ARG A 181 18.39 20.68 4.11
N VAL A 182 18.79 20.22 2.93
CA VAL A 182 20.19 19.91 2.62
C VAL A 182 20.73 20.98 1.68
N VAL A 183 21.89 21.56 2.01
CA VAL A 183 22.59 22.47 1.09
C VAL A 183 23.44 21.63 0.15
N THR A 184 23.02 21.52 -1.12
CA THR A 184 23.79 20.85 -2.16
C THR A 184 24.92 21.78 -2.61
N PRO A 185 26.20 21.40 -2.42
CA PRO A 185 27.32 22.22 -2.84
C PRO A 185 27.38 22.33 -4.37
N LYS A 186 27.74 23.51 -4.88
CA LYS A 186 27.99 23.71 -6.32
C LYS A 186 29.13 22.81 -6.80
N THR A 187 29.00 22.27 -8.01
CA THR A 187 30.03 21.45 -8.64
C THR A 187 31.29 22.26 -8.96
N SER A 188 32.41 21.59 -9.23
CA SER A 188 33.66 22.24 -9.65
C SER A 188 33.47 23.07 -10.93
N GLN A 189 32.71 22.56 -11.91
CA GLN A 189 32.38 23.26 -13.15
C GLN A 189 31.58 24.54 -12.89
N GLN A 190 30.56 24.48 -12.02
CA GLN A 190 29.76 25.65 -11.66
C GLN A 190 30.60 26.71 -10.92
N LYS A 191 31.50 26.27 -10.04
CA LYS A 191 32.46 27.17 -9.35
C LYS A 191 33.42 27.83 -10.35
N ALA A 192 33.92 27.08 -11.34
CA ALA A 192 34.79 27.60 -12.39
C ALA A 192 34.07 28.61 -13.30
N ALA A 193 32.82 28.33 -13.69
CA ALA A 193 31.99 29.26 -14.45
C ALA A 193 31.74 30.57 -13.68
N ALA A 194 31.39 30.49 -12.40
CA ALA A 194 31.21 31.66 -11.54
C ALA A 194 32.50 32.50 -11.43
N ARG A 195 33.67 31.84 -11.36
CA ARG A 195 34.98 32.51 -11.35
C ARG A 195 35.25 33.22 -12.66
N LYS A 196 35.01 32.58 -13.81
CA LYS A 196 35.19 33.19 -15.14
C LYS A 196 34.35 34.46 -15.30
N VAL A 197 33.10 34.45 -14.83
CA VAL A 197 32.22 35.63 -14.85
C VAL A 197 32.76 36.75 -13.93
N TYR A 198 33.26 36.41 -12.74
CA TYR A 198 33.88 37.38 -11.84
C TYR A 198 35.11 38.04 -12.48
N ASP A 199 36.03 37.24 -13.02
CA ASP A 199 37.26 37.74 -13.63
C ASP A 199 36.96 38.65 -14.84
N HIS A 200 35.97 38.28 -15.66
CA HIS A 200 35.50 39.11 -16.78
C HIS A 200 34.92 40.46 -16.31
N ARG A 201 34.08 40.45 -15.25
CA ARG A 201 33.52 41.69 -14.67
C ARG A 201 34.60 42.58 -14.08
N LEU A 202 35.61 41.99 -13.42
CA LEU A 202 36.73 42.73 -12.85
C LEU A 202 37.61 43.36 -13.94
N ALA A 203 37.91 42.62 -15.00
CA ALA A 203 38.66 43.12 -16.16
C ALA A 203 37.92 44.29 -16.84
N SER A 204 36.61 44.15 -17.03
CA SER A 204 35.75 45.20 -17.58
C SER A 204 35.73 46.45 -16.70
N ALA A 205 35.62 46.29 -15.38
CA ALA A 205 35.67 47.39 -14.42
C ALA A 205 37.03 48.10 -14.43
N LYS A 206 38.14 47.35 -14.53
CA LYS A 206 39.51 47.90 -14.64
C LYS A 206 39.67 48.72 -15.92
N LYS A 207 39.24 48.18 -17.06
CA LYS A 207 39.27 48.90 -18.36
C LYS A 207 38.47 50.21 -18.31
N ALA A 208 37.28 50.19 -17.71
CA ALA A 208 36.45 51.38 -17.54
C ALA A 208 37.11 52.42 -16.61
N TYR A 209 37.75 51.96 -15.52
CA TYR A 209 38.49 52.83 -14.62
C TYR A 209 39.67 53.52 -15.33
N THR A 210 40.49 52.77 -16.07
CA THR A 210 41.62 53.34 -16.82
C THR A 210 41.14 54.40 -17.82
N LYS A 211 40.08 54.12 -18.59
CA LYS A 211 39.48 55.10 -19.52
C LYS A 211 38.98 56.35 -18.79
N ALA A 212 38.31 56.19 -17.65
CA ALA A 212 37.81 57.30 -16.85
C ALA A 212 38.94 58.15 -16.24
N VAL A 213 40.04 57.53 -15.81
CA VAL A 213 41.23 58.23 -15.28
C VAL A 213 41.93 59.03 -16.38
N VAL A 214 42.09 58.45 -17.58
CA VAL A 214 42.66 59.18 -18.73
C VAL A 214 41.77 60.38 -19.09
N LYS A 215 40.44 60.18 -19.20
CA LYS A 215 39.49 61.27 -19.48
C LYS A 215 39.44 62.34 -18.39
N ALA A 216 39.77 61.99 -17.14
CA ALA A 216 39.80 62.94 -16.03
C ALA A 216 41.01 63.90 -16.09
N GLY A 217 42.09 63.55 -16.81
CA GLY A 217 43.29 64.37 -16.92
C GLY A 217 43.90 64.72 -15.56
N SER A 218 44.18 66.00 -15.31
CA SER A 218 44.76 66.49 -14.05
C SER A 218 43.73 66.71 -12.93
N SER A 219 42.43 66.54 -13.19
CA SER A 219 41.39 66.79 -12.19
C SER A 219 41.38 65.70 -11.10
N SER A 220 41.80 66.07 -9.89
CA SER A 220 41.82 65.20 -8.71
C SER A 220 40.43 64.70 -8.32
N SER A 221 39.41 65.57 -8.36
CA SER A 221 38.02 65.22 -8.05
C SER A 221 37.45 64.18 -9.01
N LYS A 222 37.68 64.32 -10.32
CA LYS A 222 37.24 63.35 -11.34
C LYS A 222 37.96 62.01 -11.19
N LYS A 223 39.25 62.00 -10.84
CA LYS A 223 40.01 60.77 -10.52
C LYS A 223 39.47 60.07 -9.27
N ALA A 224 39.12 60.83 -8.23
CA ALA A 224 38.51 60.29 -7.01
C ALA A 224 37.14 59.66 -7.29
N ALA A 225 36.31 60.31 -8.11
CA ALA A 225 35.02 59.78 -8.55
C ALA A 225 35.20 58.46 -9.33
N ALA A 226 36.12 58.41 -10.30
CA ALA A 226 36.44 57.19 -11.05
C ALA A 226 36.87 56.03 -10.12
N LYS A 227 37.70 56.33 -9.10
CA LYS A 227 38.15 55.34 -8.11
C LYS A 227 36.99 54.83 -7.25
N LYS A 228 36.07 55.71 -6.82
CA LYS A 228 34.85 55.34 -6.09
C LYS A 228 33.98 54.38 -6.92
N THR A 229 33.73 54.71 -8.18
CA THR A 229 32.96 53.86 -9.10
C THR A 229 33.63 52.49 -9.31
N TYR A 230 34.95 52.45 -9.50
CA TYR A 230 35.68 51.19 -9.63
C TYR A 230 35.54 50.31 -8.39
N ARG A 231 35.71 50.89 -7.19
CA ARG A 231 35.54 50.17 -5.92
C ARG A 231 34.13 49.60 -5.78
N ALA A 232 33.10 50.37 -6.13
CA ALA A 232 31.71 49.89 -6.12
C ALA A 232 31.50 48.70 -7.09
N LYS A 233 32.00 48.80 -8.33
CA LYS A 233 31.90 47.69 -9.30
C LYS A 233 32.65 46.44 -8.85
N LYS A 234 33.83 46.60 -8.24
CA LYS A 234 34.59 45.47 -7.66
C LYS A 234 33.81 44.81 -6.52
N ALA A 235 33.24 45.60 -5.61
CA ALA A 235 32.44 45.07 -4.50
C ALA A 235 31.20 44.32 -5.00
N ALA A 236 30.47 44.88 -5.98
CA ALA A 236 29.31 44.22 -6.59
C ALA A 236 29.67 42.91 -7.29
N ALA A 237 30.78 42.87 -8.03
CA ALA A 237 31.28 41.65 -8.67
C ALA A 237 31.63 40.57 -7.63
N LEU A 238 32.27 40.96 -6.52
CA LEU A 238 32.61 40.03 -5.44
C LEU A 238 31.36 39.49 -4.73
N ALA A 239 30.37 40.33 -4.47
CA ALA A 239 29.11 39.91 -3.86
C ALA A 239 28.37 38.89 -4.75
N ALA A 240 28.26 39.18 -6.05
CA ALA A 240 27.65 38.27 -7.02
C ALA A 240 28.42 36.93 -7.12
N TYR A 241 29.76 36.96 -7.07
CA TYR A 241 30.58 35.76 -7.06
C TYR A 241 30.36 34.90 -5.82
N ARG A 242 30.27 35.51 -4.62
CA ARG A 242 29.97 34.81 -3.36
C ARG A 242 28.61 34.15 -3.41
N ALA A 243 27.58 34.86 -3.87
CA ALA A 243 26.24 34.31 -4.03
C ALA A 243 26.22 33.14 -5.03
N SER A 244 26.92 33.27 -6.17
CA SER A 244 26.99 32.21 -7.20
C SER A 244 27.74 30.96 -6.74
N LYS A 245 28.59 31.07 -5.71
CA LYS A 245 29.28 29.95 -5.06
C LYS A 245 28.51 29.32 -3.91
N ALA A 246 27.49 30.00 -3.37
CA ALA A 246 26.65 29.43 -2.34
C ALA A 246 25.94 28.19 -2.92
N GLY A 247 25.86 27.13 -2.11
CA GLY A 247 25.14 25.91 -2.49
C GLY A 247 23.67 26.20 -2.75
N THR A 248 22.99 25.25 -3.39
CA THR A 248 21.54 25.33 -3.55
C THR A 248 20.88 24.62 -2.37
N LEU A 249 19.87 25.24 -1.75
CA LEU A 249 19.06 24.58 -0.74
C LEU A 249 18.13 23.60 -1.45
N THR A 250 18.26 22.32 -1.15
CA THR A 250 17.41 21.25 -1.65
C THR A 250 16.62 20.70 -0.48
N ILE A 251 15.30 20.55 -0.66
CA ILE A 251 14.44 19.88 0.33
C ILE A 251 14.37 18.42 -0.09
N VAL A 252 14.91 17.54 0.74
CA VAL A 252 14.79 16.09 0.57
C VAL A 252 13.64 15.64 1.43
N VAL A 253 12.63 15.06 0.78
CA VAL A 253 11.48 14.45 1.46
C VAL A 253 11.70 12.94 1.45
N THR A 254 11.70 12.34 2.64
CA THR A 254 11.77 10.89 2.78
C THR A 254 10.40 10.39 3.26
N SER A 255 9.78 9.51 2.48
CA SER A 255 8.55 8.83 2.87
C SER A 255 8.89 7.46 3.45
N LYS A 256 8.28 7.10 4.58
CA LYS A 256 8.38 5.76 5.16
C LYS A 256 6.99 5.13 5.14
N PRO A 257 6.79 3.93 4.55
CA PRO A 257 5.51 3.26 4.64
C PRO A 257 5.26 2.86 6.10
N THR A 258 4.07 3.19 6.61
CA THR A 258 3.55 2.67 7.86
C THR A 258 2.53 1.59 7.53
N THR A 259 2.72 0.41 8.12
CA THR A 259 1.83 -0.73 7.92
C THR A 259 1.02 -0.93 9.20
N VAL A 260 -0.30 -1.00 9.08
CA VAL A 260 -1.22 -1.32 10.18
C VAL A 260 -1.88 -2.66 9.85
N ALA A 261 -1.87 -3.58 10.81
CA ALA A 261 -2.52 -4.88 10.69
C ALA A 261 -3.74 -4.92 11.62
N THR A 262 -4.92 -5.13 11.04
CA THR A 262 -6.18 -5.26 11.77
C THR A 262 -6.64 -6.73 11.71
N PRO A 263 -6.73 -7.44 12.85
CA PRO A 263 -7.14 -8.84 12.84
C PRO A 263 -8.62 -8.98 12.45
N PHE A 264 -8.96 -10.09 11.81
CA PHE A 264 -10.34 -10.47 11.52
C PHE A 264 -10.55 -11.98 11.69
N THR A 265 -11.80 -12.34 11.98
CA THR A 265 -12.32 -13.70 11.93
C THR A 265 -13.68 -13.63 11.27
N LEU A 266 -13.92 -14.49 10.29
CA LEU A 266 -15.17 -14.59 9.53
C LEU A 266 -15.61 -16.05 9.53
N THR A 267 -16.90 -16.28 9.74
CA THR A 267 -17.50 -17.62 9.68
C THR A 267 -18.84 -17.55 8.97
N THR A 268 -19.28 -18.64 8.35
CA THR A 268 -20.71 -18.87 8.12
C THR A 268 -21.32 -19.46 9.37
N ASP A 269 -22.51 -18.99 9.76
CA ASP A 269 -23.24 -19.56 10.88
C ASP A 269 -23.90 -20.90 10.48
N PHE A 270 -23.71 -21.94 11.30
CA PHE A 270 -24.34 -23.27 11.15
C PHE A 270 -25.86 -23.27 11.39
N SER A 271 -26.47 -22.10 11.61
CA SER A 271 -27.84 -21.97 12.13
C SER A 271 -28.98 -22.33 11.15
N ARG A 272 -28.70 -23.11 10.10
CA ARG A 272 -29.77 -23.77 9.33
C ARG A 272 -30.56 -24.80 10.14
N CYS A 273 -30.01 -25.31 11.25
CA CYS A 273 -30.78 -26.14 12.19
C CYS A 273 -31.85 -25.37 12.98
N ASP A 274 -31.74 -24.04 13.13
CA ASP A 274 -32.75 -23.25 13.88
C ASP A 274 -33.85 -22.65 12.99
N ARG A 275 -33.68 -22.62 11.66
CA ARG A 275 -34.72 -22.11 10.74
C ARG A 275 -35.68 -23.17 10.22
N LEU A 276 -35.31 -24.45 10.30
CA LEU A 276 -36.24 -25.56 10.09
C LEU A 276 -36.67 -26.07 11.46
N ALA A 277 -37.69 -25.45 12.03
CA ALA A 277 -38.44 -25.99 13.16
C ALA A 277 -39.08 -27.34 12.76
N LYS A 278 -38.27 -28.40 12.82
CA LYS A 278 -38.54 -29.85 12.85
C LYS A 278 -37.26 -30.59 12.41
N CYS A 279 -36.33 -30.76 13.34
CA CYS A 279 -35.49 -31.95 13.38
C CYS A 279 -36.18 -32.98 14.28
#